data_AF-A0A1W9VQ41-F1
#
_entry.id   AF-A0A1W9VQ41-F1
#
_cell.length_a   1.000
_cell.length_b   1.000
_cell.length_c   1.000
_cell.angle_alpha   90.00
_cell.angle_beta   90.00
_cell.angle_gamma   90.00
#
_symmetry.space_group_name_H-M   'P 1'
#
loop_
_entity.id
_entity.type
_entity.pdbx_description
1 polymer ?
#
loop_
_entity_poly.entity_id
_entity_poly.type
_entity_poly.pdbx_seq_one_letter_code
_entity_poly.pdbx_strand_id
1 'polypeptide(L)'
;MRKLITLVLSIFLFACSTNSKFTEQFAKVDKVDGAVKIAILPLEKLDSESGYIKKIMELRDIELLFGSSEKFVLVDNDATAEVFADLGDDISVEELEKDEITDMGNELGADVVITGTIESVRGPIFDITYTLFSMRTGDVSFSKVRVSKYKEDRLATLEDKFMGKISEFVDNEMKKLLAIAIQNYNIKNYDLAQESFENIKRINPDLKDTDYYLGLIALKQEQYDIALNYFDVLVAQDTTGNIDYLDKQAKVYIRQGMIREATVPTRKIVEIKNGKDDWLLLADLYASIDDLTRMEESIAKAIEIDSLYDTAIYRYANVLFDSRKYSDAITYLESAVSLFPDDEIIANNLVAAYQQTGQISQAIANYEKIIKKDKTNINAKLNLAGMYLAAASDATKANKLKTAKSYKSKARKVYASVIKVDKTNGIVYTRLATLYLGEKNFTKAAQNAEKAKQYSPNNYAPFLLLSQIKQTLAIEKFQAALKFNREIPKATGSKAEALANKRDEAKESAGTLYRETEENLNKALKINTKPNVARIIEKRLTKLRELTEKLETSF
;
A
#
# COMPACT_ATOMS: atom_id res chain seq x y z
N MET A 1 -40.20 59.87 -61.95
CA MET A 1 -41.45 59.08 -61.81
C MET A 1 -41.37 57.93 -62.81
N ARG A 2 -41.38 56.63 -62.53
CA ARG A 2 -41.64 55.75 -61.37
C ARG A 2 -40.79 54.48 -61.66
N LYS A 3 -39.90 53.97 -60.81
CA LYS A 3 -40.11 53.14 -59.59
C LYS A 3 -41.14 52.01 -59.75
N LEU A 4 -40.74 50.82 -59.26
CA LEU A 4 -41.41 49.50 -59.24
C LEU A 4 -41.38 48.77 -60.59
N ILE A 5 -40.45 47.82 -60.79
CA ILE A 5 -40.68 46.36 -60.99
C ILE A 5 -39.29 45.68 -60.98
N THR A 6 -38.62 45.57 -59.84
CA THR A 6 -37.44 44.67 -59.69
C THR A 6 -37.14 44.41 -58.21
N LEU A 7 -38.12 43.88 -57.48
CA LEU A 7 -37.90 43.41 -56.10
C LEU A 7 -38.94 42.34 -55.72
N VAL A 8 -38.98 41.22 -56.44
CA VAL A 8 -39.81 40.07 -56.02
C VAL A 8 -39.11 38.71 -56.13
N LEU A 9 -38.00 38.54 -56.85
CA LEU A 9 -37.41 37.19 -57.05
C LEU A 9 -36.15 36.83 -56.26
N SER A 10 -35.57 37.74 -55.46
CA SER A 10 -34.33 37.48 -54.69
C SER A 10 -34.53 37.34 -53.17
N ILE A 11 -35.76 37.52 -52.66
CA ILE A 11 -36.08 37.27 -51.24
C ILE A 11 -36.51 35.81 -51.00
N PHE A 12 -36.85 35.06 -52.05
CA PHE A 12 -37.27 33.66 -51.92
C PHE A 12 -36.13 32.63 -51.88
N LEU A 13 -34.89 33.00 -52.23
CA LEU A 13 -33.75 32.06 -52.26
C LEU A 13 -32.82 32.15 -51.04
N PHE A 14 -32.86 33.24 -50.26
CA PHE A 14 -32.12 33.33 -48.99
C PHE A 14 -32.87 32.71 -47.81
N ALA A 15 -34.21 32.65 -47.85
CA ALA A 15 -35.02 32.02 -46.80
C ALA A 15 -34.97 30.48 -46.85
N CYS A 16 -34.63 29.87 -47.99
CA CYS A 16 -34.53 28.41 -48.11
C CYS A 16 -33.18 27.84 -47.61
N SER A 17 -32.09 28.62 -47.62
CA SER A 17 -30.76 28.14 -47.19
C SER A 17 -30.50 28.29 -45.68
N THR A 18 -31.15 29.24 -45.01
CA THR A 18 -31.13 29.36 -43.55
C THR A 18 -32.01 28.31 -42.89
N ASN A 19 -33.19 28.06 -43.47
CA ASN A 19 -34.13 27.07 -42.97
C ASN A 19 -33.57 25.64 -43.08
N SER A 20 -32.78 25.32 -44.12
CA SER A 20 -32.12 24.00 -44.24
C SER A 20 -31.06 23.78 -43.15
N LYS A 21 -30.21 24.78 -42.88
CA LYS A 21 -29.17 24.70 -41.84
C LYS A 21 -29.74 24.62 -40.42
N PHE A 22 -30.84 25.31 -40.16
CA PHE A 22 -31.52 25.22 -38.86
C PHE A 22 -32.12 23.84 -38.63
N THR A 23 -32.71 23.21 -39.67
CA THR A 23 -33.18 21.81 -39.55
C THR A 23 -32.06 20.79 -39.47
N GLU A 24 -30.88 21.03 -40.03
CA GLU A 24 -29.71 20.15 -39.88
C GLU A 24 -29.22 20.06 -38.43
N GLN A 25 -29.40 21.11 -37.62
CA GLN A 25 -29.03 21.12 -36.20
C GLN A 25 -29.81 20.08 -35.38
N PHE A 26 -31.05 19.76 -35.78
CA PHE A 26 -31.91 18.80 -35.09
C PHE A 26 -31.99 17.45 -35.83
N ALA A 27 -30.93 17.09 -36.56
CA ALA A 27 -30.84 15.79 -37.20
C ALA A 27 -30.81 14.67 -36.15
N LYS A 28 -31.46 13.54 -36.45
CA LYS A 28 -31.52 12.40 -35.55
C LYS A 28 -30.13 11.77 -35.40
N VAL A 29 -29.73 11.49 -34.16
CA VAL A 29 -28.44 10.87 -33.82
C VAL A 29 -28.65 9.50 -33.17
N ASP A 30 -27.63 8.64 -33.27
CA ASP A 30 -27.61 7.38 -32.54
C ASP A 30 -27.51 7.64 -31.03
N LYS A 31 -28.14 6.77 -30.24
CA LYS A 31 -28.19 6.89 -28.79
C LYS A 31 -26.97 6.22 -28.17
N VAL A 32 -26.44 6.80 -27.10
CA VAL A 32 -25.44 6.11 -26.27
C VAL A 32 -26.09 4.94 -25.55
N ASP A 33 -25.31 3.89 -25.29
CA ASP A 33 -25.76 2.79 -24.43
C ASP A 33 -26.06 3.34 -23.02
N GLY A 34 -27.22 2.98 -22.47
CA GLY A 34 -27.69 3.53 -21.19
C GLY A 34 -28.31 4.94 -21.25
N ALA A 35 -28.66 5.47 -22.43
CA ALA A 35 -29.31 6.77 -22.56
C ALA A 35 -30.57 6.90 -21.68
N VAL A 36 -30.71 8.07 -21.03
CA VAL A 36 -31.73 8.32 -20.00
C VAL A 36 -33.09 8.47 -20.64
N LYS A 37 -34.06 7.67 -20.17
CA LYS A 37 -35.43 7.65 -20.67
C LYS A 37 -36.26 8.76 -20.01
N ILE A 38 -36.75 9.68 -20.82
CA ILE A 38 -37.56 10.81 -20.39
C ILE A 38 -39.00 10.58 -20.85
N ALA A 39 -39.93 10.45 -19.90
CA ALA A 39 -41.36 10.49 -20.17
C ALA A 39 -41.86 11.92 -19.98
N ILE A 40 -42.62 12.42 -20.95
CA ILE A 40 -43.30 13.71 -20.84
C ILE A 40 -44.79 13.41 -20.87
N LEU A 41 -45.48 13.69 -19.75
CA LEU A 41 -46.93 13.57 -19.69
C LEU A 41 -47.57 14.66 -20.56
N PRO A 42 -48.82 14.47 -21.03
CA PRO A 42 -49.53 15.48 -21.81
C PRO A 42 -49.47 16.86 -21.14
N LEU A 43 -49.08 17.91 -21.88
CA LEU A 43 -48.88 19.24 -21.28
C LEU A 43 -50.23 19.93 -21.06
N GLU A 44 -50.47 20.54 -19.92
CA GLU A 44 -51.76 21.21 -19.70
C GLU A 44 -51.77 22.62 -20.30
N LYS A 45 -52.87 23.01 -20.96
CA LYS A 45 -53.05 24.40 -21.45
C LYS A 45 -53.90 25.20 -20.46
N LEU A 46 -53.42 26.36 -20.03
CA LEU A 46 -54.14 27.19 -19.06
C LEU A 46 -55.06 28.24 -19.72
N ASP A 47 -54.96 28.40 -21.03
CA ASP A 47 -55.78 29.34 -21.80
C ASP A 47 -56.00 28.84 -23.24
N SER A 48 -56.87 29.53 -23.99
CA SER A 48 -57.19 29.14 -25.37
C SER A 48 -56.04 29.39 -26.35
N GLU A 49 -55.19 30.39 -26.11
CA GLU A 49 -54.10 30.76 -27.02
C GLU A 49 -52.91 29.79 -26.92
N SER A 50 -52.64 29.25 -25.72
CA SER A 50 -51.56 28.28 -25.48
C SER A 50 -51.78 26.92 -26.13
N GLY A 51 -53.03 26.58 -26.50
CA GLY A 51 -53.35 25.32 -27.18
C GLY A 51 -52.63 25.12 -28.53
N TYR A 52 -52.32 26.21 -29.24
CA TYR A 52 -51.53 26.14 -30.47
C TYR A 52 -50.08 25.70 -30.20
N ILE A 53 -49.47 26.24 -29.13
CA ILE A 53 -48.09 25.90 -28.76
C ILE A 53 -47.99 24.50 -28.19
N LYS A 54 -48.94 24.09 -27.33
CA LYS A 54 -49.06 22.71 -26.84
C LYS A 54 -48.96 21.71 -27.98
N LYS A 55 -49.85 21.84 -28.96
CA LYS A 55 -49.95 20.90 -30.09
C LYS A 55 -48.64 20.83 -30.90
N ILE A 56 -47.97 21.96 -31.11
CA ILE A 56 -46.71 21.97 -31.88
C ILE A 56 -45.56 21.36 -31.09
N MET A 57 -45.54 21.57 -29.77
CA MET A 57 -44.50 20.99 -28.92
C MET A 57 -44.61 19.47 -28.86
N GLU A 58 -45.80 18.95 -28.54
CA GLU A 58 -46.05 17.51 -28.39
C GLU A 58 -45.85 16.76 -29.72
N LEU A 59 -46.37 17.28 -30.84
CA LEU A 59 -46.33 16.57 -32.12
C LEU A 59 -45.03 16.74 -32.90
N ARG A 60 -44.10 17.62 -32.46
CA ARG A 60 -42.92 17.93 -33.27
C ARG A 60 -41.70 18.39 -32.50
N ASP A 61 -41.82 19.48 -31.76
CA ASP A 61 -40.60 20.15 -31.28
C ASP A 61 -39.87 19.31 -30.21
N ILE A 62 -40.61 18.61 -29.34
CA ILE A 62 -40.05 17.67 -28.37
C ILE A 62 -39.35 16.52 -29.11
N GLU A 63 -40.02 15.86 -30.06
CA GLU A 63 -39.42 14.75 -30.83
C GLU A 63 -38.13 15.17 -31.55
N LEU A 64 -38.07 16.38 -32.10
CA LEU A 64 -36.86 16.92 -32.73
C LEU A 64 -35.71 17.09 -31.73
N LEU A 65 -35.98 17.72 -30.58
CA LEU A 65 -34.98 17.98 -29.53
C LEU A 65 -34.40 16.69 -28.96
N PHE A 66 -35.27 15.72 -28.67
CA PHE A 66 -34.83 14.41 -28.18
C PHE A 66 -34.19 13.59 -29.28
N GLY A 67 -34.67 13.69 -30.52
CA GLY A 67 -34.07 13.03 -31.69
C GLY A 67 -32.61 13.41 -31.90
N SER A 68 -32.25 14.67 -31.69
CA SER A 68 -30.89 15.20 -31.84
C SER A 68 -30.01 15.07 -30.60
N SER A 69 -30.51 14.48 -29.51
CA SER A 69 -29.73 14.22 -28.30
C SER A 69 -29.18 12.79 -28.30
N GLU A 70 -27.88 12.61 -28.06
CA GLU A 70 -27.31 11.26 -27.86
C GLU A 70 -27.65 10.70 -26.47
N LYS A 71 -27.84 11.58 -25.47
CA LYS A 71 -27.97 11.26 -24.03
C LYS A 71 -29.38 10.90 -23.58
N PHE A 72 -30.41 11.39 -24.27
CA PHE A 72 -31.80 11.26 -23.86
C PHE A 72 -32.63 10.50 -24.89
N VAL A 73 -33.47 9.60 -24.39
CA VAL A 73 -34.47 8.88 -25.18
C VAL A 73 -35.84 9.33 -24.70
N LEU A 74 -36.67 9.82 -25.63
CA LEU A 74 -38.05 10.15 -25.34
C LEU A 74 -38.88 8.85 -25.29
N VAL A 75 -39.64 8.67 -24.22
CA VAL A 75 -40.68 7.61 -24.16
C VAL A 75 -41.79 7.98 -25.14
N ASP A 76 -42.36 6.97 -25.81
CA ASP A 76 -43.39 7.17 -26.83
C ASP A 76 -44.58 8.00 -26.30
N ASN A 77 -44.97 9.03 -27.06
CA ASN A 77 -46.00 9.99 -26.63
C ASN A 77 -47.40 9.36 -26.54
N ASP A 78 -47.70 8.35 -27.37
CA ASP A 78 -48.99 7.67 -27.31
C ASP A 78 -49.05 6.80 -26.04
N ALA A 79 -47.94 6.15 -25.69
CA ALA A 79 -47.81 5.42 -24.42
C ALA A 79 -47.94 6.34 -23.19
N THR A 80 -47.31 7.52 -23.19
CA THR A 80 -47.46 8.47 -22.06
C THR A 80 -48.89 9.02 -21.96
N ALA A 81 -49.57 9.22 -23.09
CA ALA A 81 -50.96 9.66 -23.11
C ALA A 81 -51.94 8.56 -22.62
N GLU A 82 -51.69 7.30 -22.98
CA GLU A 82 -52.49 6.15 -22.53
C GLU A 82 -52.39 5.96 -21.01
N VAL A 83 -51.16 5.91 -20.48
CA VAL A 83 -50.91 5.78 -19.03
C VAL A 83 -51.52 6.95 -18.24
N PHE A 84 -51.47 8.17 -18.78
CA PHE A 84 -52.12 9.32 -18.13
C PHE A 84 -53.65 9.24 -18.15
N ALA A 85 -54.24 8.76 -19.26
CA ALA A 85 -55.69 8.64 -19.40
C ALA A 85 -56.31 7.63 -18.43
N ASP A 86 -55.57 6.60 -18.02
CA ASP A 86 -56.03 5.57 -17.07
C ASP A 86 -56.34 6.12 -15.67
N LEU A 87 -55.85 7.31 -15.32
CA LEU A 87 -56.21 7.98 -14.07
C LEU A 87 -57.65 8.53 -14.09
N GLY A 88 -58.17 8.85 -15.27
CA GLY A 88 -59.53 9.35 -15.48
C GLY A 88 -59.59 10.71 -16.19
N ASP A 89 -60.68 10.93 -16.93
CA ASP A 89 -60.84 12.07 -17.86
C ASP A 89 -60.85 13.47 -17.19
N ASP A 90 -61.04 13.55 -15.87
CA ASP A 90 -61.19 14.80 -15.12
C ASP A 90 -59.92 15.21 -14.33
N ILE A 91 -58.82 14.45 -14.40
CA ILE A 91 -57.61 14.71 -13.61
C ILE A 91 -56.69 15.71 -14.34
N SER A 92 -56.37 16.80 -13.63
CA SER A 92 -55.40 17.80 -14.09
C SER A 92 -53.97 17.35 -13.79
N VAL A 93 -53.05 17.70 -14.68
CA VAL A 93 -51.61 17.43 -14.51
C VAL A 93 -51.05 18.23 -13.33
N GLU A 94 -51.68 19.36 -12.98
CA GLU A 94 -51.34 20.17 -11.81
C GLU A 94 -51.76 19.51 -10.48
N GLU A 95 -52.71 18.58 -10.53
CA GLU A 95 -53.27 17.89 -9.35
C GLU A 95 -52.57 16.57 -9.03
N LEU A 96 -51.70 16.09 -9.92
CA LEU A 96 -50.99 14.82 -9.75
C LEU A 96 -50.15 14.78 -8.48
N GLU A 97 -50.39 13.77 -7.66
CA GLU A 97 -49.57 13.49 -6.49
C GLU A 97 -48.26 12.78 -6.88
N LYS A 98 -47.26 12.86 -6.00
CA LYS A 98 -45.94 12.24 -6.25
C LYS A 98 -46.03 10.73 -6.49
N ASP A 99 -46.93 10.05 -5.77
CA ASP A 99 -47.08 8.60 -5.87
C ASP A 99 -47.67 8.20 -7.23
N GLU A 100 -48.64 8.96 -7.75
CA GLU A 100 -49.22 8.74 -9.08
C GLU A 100 -48.17 8.94 -10.18
N ILE A 101 -47.34 10.00 -10.08
CA ILE A 101 -46.23 10.24 -11.02
C ILE A 101 -45.21 9.10 -10.95
N THR A 102 -44.97 8.56 -9.75
CA THR A 102 -44.03 7.46 -9.54
C THR A 102 -44.56 6.16 -10.15
N ASP A 103 -45.85 5.86 -10.01
CA ASP A 103 -46.46 4.67 -10.60
C ASP A 103 -46.44 4.74 -12.14
N MET A 104 -46.82 5.88 -12.71
CA MET A 104 -46.76 6.11 -14.17
C MET A 104 -45.33 5.99 -14.69
N GLY A 105 -44.35 6.61 -14.02
CA GLY A 105 -42.96 6.53 -14.45
C GLY A 105 -42.41 5.10 -14.42
N ASN A 106 -42.82 4.30 -13.43
CA ASN A 106 -42.46 2.88 -13.35
C ASN A 106 -43.10 2.05 -14.48
N GLU A 107 -44.38 2.28 -14.77
CA GLU A 107 -45.10 1.62 -15.85
C GLU A 107 -44.47 1.92 -17.22
N LEU A 108 -44.11 3.19 -17.45
CA LEU A 108 -43.45 3.67 -18.66
C LEU A 108 -41.98 3.24 -18.75
N GLY A 109 -41.41 2.69 -17.67
CA GLY A 109 -39.98 2.39 -17.57
C GLY A 109 -39.11 3.64 -17.77
N ALA A 110 -39.58 4.79 -17.31
CA ALA A 110 -38.92 6.08 -17.43
C ALA A 110 -37.90 6.30 -16.30
N ASP A 111 -36.84 7.04 -16.60
CA ASP A 111 -35.86 7.48 -15.60
C ASP A 111 -36.22 8.84 -15.01
N VAL A 112 -36.84 9.70 -15.82
CA VAL A 112 -37.36 11.00 -15.43
C VAL A 112 -38.75 11.19 -16.03
N VAL A 113 -39.70 11.62 -15.21
CA VAL A 113 -41.04 12.04 -15.65
C VAL A 113 -41.10 13.56 -15.63
N ILE A 114 -41.63 14.14 -16.71
CA ILE A 114 -41.83 15.58 -16.86
C ILE A 114 -43.32 15.85 -16.91
N THR A 115 -43.79 16.72 -16.03
CA THR A 115 -45.14 17.31 -16.08
C THR A 115 -45.02 18.80 -16.35
N GLY A 116 -46.04 19.41 -16.92
CA GLY A 116 -45.97 20.85 -17.15
C GLY A 116 -47.21 21.47 -17.76
N THR A 117 -47.25 22.79 -17.68
CA THR A 117 -48.35 23.62 -18.17
C THR A 117 -47.83 24.71 -19.10
N ILE A 118 -48.71 25.19 -19.97
CA ILE A 118 -48.44 26.25 -20.95
C ILE A 118 -49.48 27.35 -20.80
N GLU A 119 -48.99 28.59 -20.67
CA GLU A 119 -49.82 29.79 -20.60
C GLU A 119 -49.36 30.85 -21.63
N SER A 120 -50.31 31.60 -22.20
CA SER A 120 -50.03 32.78 -23.01
C SER A 120 -49.68 33.96 -22.12
N VAL A 121 -48.54 34.59 -22.39
CA VAL A 121 -48.13 35.83 -21.69
C VAL A 121 -48.63 37.04 -22.47
N ARG A 122 -48.40 37.02 -23.79
CA ARG A 122 -48.85 38.03 -24.75
C ARG A 122 -48.65 37.49 -26.16
N GLY A 123 -49.64 37.64 -27.05
CA GLY A 123 -49.57 37.44 -28.50
C GLY A 123 -48.56 36.38 -29.03
N PRO A 124 -47.27 36.71 -29.22
CA PRO A 124 -46.27 35.76 -29.69
C PRO A 124 -45.47 35.01 -28.61
N ILE A 125 -45.76 35.18 -27.32
CA ILE A 125 -44.92 34.73 -26.20
C ILE A 125 -45.72 33.88 -25.21
N PHE A 126 -45.15 32.74 -24.85
CA PHE A 126 -45.75 31.72 -24.02
C PHE A 126 -44.76 31.29 -22.94
N ASP A 127 -45.29 31.00 -21.76
CA ASP A 127 -44.53 30.44 -20.66
C ASP A 127 -44.86 28.96 -20.54
N ILE A 128 -43.82 28.13 -20.50
CA ILE A 128 -43.92 26.70 -20.22
C ILE A 128 -43.33 26.48 -18.84
N THR A 129 -44.17 26.06 -17.92
CA THR A 129 -43.78 25.73 -16.56
C THR A 129 -43.74 24.21 -16.45
N TYR A 130 -42.63 23.63 -15.98
CA TYR A 130 -42.49 22.18 -15.94
C TYR A 130 -41.74 21.71 -14.69
N THR A 131 -42.05 20.49 -14.30
CA THR A 131 -41.46 19.80 -13.16
C THR A 131 -40.81 18.52 -13.62
N LEU A 132 -39.55 18.32 -13.24
CA LEU A 132 -38.78 17.10 -13.48
C LEU A 132 -38.83 16.23 -12.23
N PHE A 133 -39.24 14.97 -12.37
CA PHE A 133 -39.27 13.98 -11.30
C PHE A 133 -38.28 12.87 -11.62
N SER A 134 -37.28 12.65 -10.75
CA SER A 134 -36.38 11.51 -10.87
C SER A 134 -37.05 10.25 -10.32
N MET A 135 -37.07 9.19 -11.13
CA MET A 135 -37.55 7.88 -10.72
C MET A 135 -36.53 7.10 -9.87
N ARG A 136 -35.29 7.58 -9.78
CA ARG A 136 -34.19 6.90 -9.06
C ARG A 136 -33.94 7.51 -7.69
N THR A 137 -33.90 8.84 -7.59
CA THR A 137 -33.65 9.55 -6.32
C THR A 137 -34.93 10.12 -5.70
N GLY A 138 -36.03 10.20 -6.47
CA GLY A 138 -37.24 10.90 -6.04
C GLY A 138 -37.07 12.42 -5.94
N ASP A 139 -35.97 12.96 -6.47
CA ASP A 139 -35.72 14.39 -6.56
C ASP A 139 -36.74 15.05 -7.48
N VAL A 140 -37.07 16.30 -7.16
CA VAL A 140 -38.01 17.11 -7.92
C VAL A 140 -37.34 18.44 -8.27
N SER A 141 -37.42 18.87 -9.52
CA SER A 141 -36.92 20.17 -9.96
C SER A 141 -37.96 20.92 -10.78
N PHE A 142 -38.33 22.11 -10.29
CA PHE A 142 -39.21 23.03 -10.99
C PHE A 142 -38.43 23.98 -11.89
N SER A 143 -38.98 24.28 -13.07
CA SER A 143 -38.39 25.24 -14.00
C SER A 143 -39.46 25.91 -14.87
N LYS A 144 -39.09 27.04 -15.45
CA LYS A 144 -39.95 27.82 -16.35
C LYS A 144 -39.13 28.31 -17.53
N VAL A 145 -39.62 28.06 -18.74
CA VAL A 145 -39.02 28.53 -19.99
C VAL A 145 -40.02 29.37 -20.76
N ARG A 146 -39.57 30.56 -21.17
CA ARG A 146 -40.37 31.48 -21.99
C ARG A 146 -40.00 31.30 -23.46
N VAL A 147 -40.96 30.95 -24.30
CA VAL A 147 -40.77 30.69 -25.72
C VAL A 147 -41.60 31.62 -26.59
N SER A 148 -41.21 31.75 -27.86
CA SER A 148 -42.01 32.46 -28.86
C SER A 148 -42.87 31.50 -29.71
N LYS A 149 -43.87 32.01 -30.42
CA LYS A 149 -44.61 31.23 -31.42
C LYS A 149 -43.79 30.90 -32.67
N TYR A 150 -42.68 31.59 -32.89
CA TYR A 150 -41.83 31.40 -34.07
C TYR A 150 -40.93 30.19 -33.88
N LYS A 151 -40.89 29.32 -34.90
CA LYS A 151 -40.26 27.98 -34.80
C LYS A 151 -38.80 28.04 -34.39
N GLU A 152 -37.99 28.86 -35.07
CA GLU A 152 -36.54 28.90 -34.86
C GLU A 152 -36.19 29.39 -33.45
N ASP A 153 -36.73 30.54 -33.05
CA ASP A 153 -36.57 31.08 -31.70
C ASP A 153 -37.01 30.10 -30.61
N ARG A 154 -38.14 29.41 -30.81
CA ARG A 154 -38.67 28.44 -29.84
C ARG A 154 -37.77 27.24 -29.70
N LEU A 155 -37.39 26.60 -30.81
CA LEU A 155 -36.54 25.41 -30.78
C LEU A 155 -35.17 25.72 -30.18
N ALA A 156 -34.55 26.85 -30.56
CA ALA A 156 -33.29 27.30 -29.96
C ALA A 156 -33.43 27.55 -28.44
N THR A 157 -34.54 28.15 -28.01
CA THR A 157 -34.79 28.39 -26.58
C THR A 157 -35.04 27.08 -25.80
N LEU A 158 -35.76 26.12 -26.39
CA LEU A 158 -36.00 24.83 -25.77
C LEU A 158 -34.71 23.99 -25.72
N GLU A 159 -33.89 24.00 -26.75
CA GLU A 159 -32.59 23.32 -26.75
C GLU A 159 -31.68 23.89 -25.65
N ASP A 160 -31.51 25.21 -25.59
CA ASP A 160 -30.66 25.85 -24.59
C ASP A 160 -31.21 25.66 -23.16
N LYS A 161 -32.49 26.01 -22.94
CA LYS A 161 -33.04 26.13 -21.58
C LYS A 161 -33.79 24.91 -21.09
N PHE A 162 -34.54 24.23 -21.95
CA PHE A 162 -35.32 23.05 -21.55
C PHE A 162 -34.43 21.81 -21.51
N MET A 163 -33.74 21.48 -22.62
CA MET A 163 -32.81 20.35 -22.65
C MET A 163 -31.60 20.59 -21.73
N GLY A 164 -31.10 21.84 -21.66
CA GLY A 164 -30.07 22.22 -20.70
C GLY A 164 -30.47 21.96 -19.25
N LYS A 165 -31.73 22.24 -18.87
CA LYS A 165 -32.21 21.96 -17.51
C LYS A 165 -32.36 20.47 -17.22
N ILE A 166 -32.81 19.67 -18.19
CA ILE A 166 -32.86 18.21 -18.07
C ILE A 166 -31.46 17.65 -17.85
N SER A 167 -30.46 18.12 -18.63
CA SER A 167 -29.07 17.70 -18.44
C SER A 167 -28.54 18.08 -17.06
N GLU A 168 -28.76 19.32 -16.62
CA GLU A 168 -28.34 19.78 -15.28
C GLU A 168 -28.96 18.92 -14.17
N PHE A 169 -30.24 18.58 -14.30
CA PHE A 169 -30.97 17.76 -13.33
C PHE A 169 -30.38 16.36 -13.22
N VAL A 170 -30.19 15.68 -14.36
CA VAL A 170 -29.59 14.33 -14.42
C VAL A 170 -28.13 14.34 -13.95
N ASP A 171 -27.33 15.34 -14.32
CA ASP A 171 -25.93 15.44 -13.89
C ASP A 171 -25.82 15.61 -12.36
N ASN A 172 -26.73 16.38 -11.75
CA ASN A 172 -26.79 16.57 -10.30
C ASN A 172 -27.25 15.30 -9.57
N GLU A 173 -28.21 14.59 -10.13
CA GLU A 173 -28.66 13.29 -9.65
C GLU A 173 -27.50 12.28 -9.61
N MET A 174 -26.73 12.19 -10.70
CA MET A 174 -25.59 11.28 -10.80
C MET A 174 -24.50 11.59 -9.76
N LYS A 175 -24.23 12.88 -9.49
CA LYS A 175 -23.29 13.29 -8.43
C LYS A 175 -23.76 12.83 -7.04
N LYS A 176 -25.06 12.91 -6.75
CA LYS A 176 -25.62 12.43 -5.48
C LYS A 176 -25.50 10.92 -5.35
N LEU A 177 -25.87 10.17 -6.39
CA LEU A 177 -25.75 8.71 -6.40
C LEU A 177 -24.29 8.28 -6.21
N LEU A 178 -23.36 8.94 -6.89
CA LEU A 178 -21.92 8.70 -6.72
C LEU A 178 -21.47 8.98 -5.28
N ALA A 179 -21.90 10.09 -4.67
CA ALA A 179 -21.57 10.43 -3.29
C ALA A 179 -22.08 9.37 -2.29
N ILE A 180 -23.30 8.85 -2.50
CA ILE A 180 -23.88 7.77 -1.68
C ILE A 180 -23.07 6.47 -1.85
N ALA A 181 -22.72 6.10 -3.09
CA ALA A 181 -21.91 4.92 -3.39
C ALA A 181 -20.52 5.01 -2.70
N ILE A 182 -19.87 6.17 -2.79
CA ILE A 182 -18.59 6.44 -2.11
C ILE A 182 -18.74 6.38 -0.59
N GLN A 183 -19.84 6.91 -0.04
CA GLN A 183 -20.12 6.81 1.39
C GLN A 183 -20.25 5.35 1.83
N ASN A 184 -21.01 4.53 1.08
CA ASN A 184 -21.13 3.09 1.33
C ASN A 184 -19.76 2.40 1.30
N TYR A 185 -18.91 2.73 0.33
CA TYR A 185 -17.53 2.23 0.28
C TYR A 185 -16.72 2.63 1.54
N ASN A 186 -16.80 3.89 1.96
CA ASN A 186 -16.05 4.40 3.12
C ASN A 186 -16.48 3.76 4.45
N ILE A 187 -17.77 3.45 4.60
CA ILE A 187 -18.29 2.70 5.76
C ILE A 187 -18.11 1.17 5.60
N LYS A 188 -17.41 0.72 4.55
CA LYS A 188 -17.09 -0.68 4.23
C LYS A 188 -18.29 -1.55 3.89
N ASN A 189 -19.38 -0.94 3.47
CA ASN A 189 -20.54 -1.63 2.94
C ASN A 189 -20.31 -1.93 1.45
N TYR A 190 -19.40 -2.87 1.19
CA TYR A 190 -18.87 -3.11 -0.15
C TYR A 190 -19.91 -3.67 -1.13
N ASP A 191 -20.84 -4.50 -0.66
CA ASP A 191 -21.86 -5.09 -1.53
C ASP A 191 -22.82 -4.01 -2.06
N LEU A 192 -23.35 -3.16 -1.19
CA LEU A 192 -24.22 -2.03 -1.59
C LEU A 192 -23.45 -0.97 -2.40
N ALA A 193 -22.19 -0.72 -2.05
CA ALA A 193 -21.35 0.19 -2.83
C ALA A 193 -21.14 -0.33 -4.26
N GLN A 194 -20.83 -1.62 -4.39
CA GLN A 194 -20.61 -2.28 -5.68
C GLN A 194 -21.87 -2.19 -6.54
N GLU A 195 -23.03 -2.60 -6.02
CA GLU A 195 -24.30 -2.49 -6.73
C GLU A 195 -24.59 -1.05 -7.17
N SER A 196 -24.32 -0.07 -6.29
CA SER A 196 -24.50 1.35 -6.62
C SER A 196 -23.57 1.79 -7.76
N PHE A 197 -22.28 1.43 -7.72
CA PHE A 197 -21.34 1.78 -8.79
C PHE A 197 -21.63 1.07 -10.10
N GLU A 198 -22.06 -0.18 -10.09
CA GLU A 198 -22.49 -0.93 -11.28
C GLU A 198 -23.73 -0.28 -11.92
N ASN A 199 -24.71 0.12 -11.10
CA ASN A 199 -25.88 0.85 -11.57
C ASN A 199 -25.52 2.21 -12.18
N ILE A 200 -24.62 2.97 -11.53
CA ILE A 200 -24.12 4.26 -12.05
C ILE A 200 -23.38 4.05 -13.38
N LYS A 201 -22.53 3.02 -13.47
CA LYS A 201 -21.77 2.69 -14.68
C LYS A 201 -22.68 2.31 -15.84
N ARG A 202 -23.79 1.61 -15.59
CA ARG A 202 -24.78 1.30 -16.64
C ARG A 202 -25.41 2.56 -17.24
N ILE A 203 -25.60 3.61 -16.45
CA ILE A 203 -26.20 4.89 -16.90
C ILE A 203 -25.14 5.77 -17.57
N ASN A 204 -23.91 5.77 -17.03
CA ASN A 204 -22.81 6.55 -17.56
C ASN A 204 -21.52 5.69 -17.61
N PRO A 205 -21.32 4.93 -18.70
CA PRO A 205 -20.18 4.01 -18.84
C PRO A 205 -18.81 4.69 -18.84
N ASP A 206 -18.75 5.97 -19.19
CA ASP A 206 -17.51 6.74 -19.31
C ASP A 206 -17.03 7.36 -17.99
N LEU A 207 -17.80 7.20 -16.91
CA LEU A 207 -17.48 7.76 -15.60
C LEU A 207 -16.34 6.97 -14.93
N LYS A 208 -15.11 7.44 -15.10
CA LYS A 208 -13.90 6.79 -14.55
C LYS A 208 -13.94 6.50 -13.04
N ASP A 209 -14.67 7.31 -12.26
CA ASP A 209 -14.84 7.08 -10.82
C ASP A 209 -15.47 5.71 -10.53
N THR A 210 -16.43 5.24 -11.35
CA THR A 210 -17.07 3.95 -11.10
C THR A 210 -16.08 2.81 -11.25
N ASP A 211 -15.27 2.81 -12.31
CA ASP A 211 -14.22 1.80 -12.51
C ASP A 211 -13.18 1.85 -11.40
N TYR A 212 -12.82 3.05 -10.94
CA TYR A 212 -11.86 3.22 -9.87
C TYR A 212 -12.36 2.59 -8.57
N TYR A 213 -13.59 2.90 -8.16
CA TYR A 213 -14.14 2.35 -6.92
C TYR A 213 -14.49 0.86 -7.03
N LEU A 214 -14.96 0.36 -8.19
CA LEU A 214 -15.16 -1.07 -8.42
C LEU A 214 -13.83 -1.84 -8.34
N GLY A 215 -12.75 -1.30 -8.91
CA GLY A 215 -11.40 -1.85 -8.76
C GLY A 215 -10.92 -1.84 -7.31
N LEU A 216 -11.22 -0.79 -6.54
CA LEU A 216 -10.90 -0.73 -5.10
C LEU A 216 -11.68 -1.76 -4.28
N ILE A 217 -12.97 -1.94 -4.57
CA ILE A 217 -13.81 -2.94 -3.91
C ILE A 217 -13.28 -4.34 -4.19
N ALA A 218 -13.00 -4.67 -5.45
CA ALA A 218 -12.41 -5.95 -5.84
C ALA A 218 -11.07 -6.19 -5.13
N LEU A 219 -10.21 -5.16 -5.02
CA LEU A 219 -8.96 -5.25 -4.27
C LEU A 219 -9.18 -5.50 -2.76
N LYS A 220 -10.21 -4.91 -2.15
CA LYS A 220 -10.57 -5.16 -0.73
C LYS A 220 -11.10 -6.56 -0.49
N GLN A 221 -11.77 -7.13 -1.48
CA GLN A 221 -12.28 -8.50 -1.48
C GLN A 221 -11.22 -9.52 -1.94
N GLU A 222 -9.98 -9.09 -2.16
CA GLU A 222 -8.86 -9.91 -2.65
C GLU A 222 -9.11 -10.57 -4.02
N GLN A 223 -10.03 -10.01 -4.80
CA GLN A 223 -10.33 -10.42 -6.17
C GLN A 223 -9.38 -9.72 -7.14
N TYR A 224 -8.11 -10.10 -7.09
CA TYR A 224 -7.04 -9.36 -7.75
C TYR A 224 -7.17 -9.29 -9.28
N ASP A 225 -7.65 -10.36 -9.93
CA ASP A 225 -7.83 -10.37 -11.39
C ASP A 225 -8.91 -9.37 -11.85
N ILE A 226 -10.02 -9.29 -11.09
CA ILE A 226 -11.09 -8.33 -11.35
C ILE A 226 -10.59 -6.91 -11.10
N ALA A 227 -9.89 -6.69 -9.99
CA ALA A 227 -9.30 -5.38 -9.68
C ALA A 227 -8.34 -4.93 -10.77
N LEU A 228 -7.50 -5.83 -11.27
CA LEU A 228 -6.52 -5.53 -12.30
C LEU A 228 -7.20 -5.12 -13.62
N ASN A 229 -8.26 -5.81 -14.03
CA ASN A 229 -9.03 -5.44 -15.23
C ASN A 229 -9.53 -3.99 -15.17
N TYR A 230 -10.08 -3.56 -14.02
CA TYR A 230 -10.53 -2.18 -13.85
C TYR A 230 -9.38 -1.17 -13.92
N PHE A 231 -8.26 -1.43 -13.22
CA PHE A 231 -7.12 -0.50 -13.23
C PHE A 231 -6.38 -0.48 -14.59
N ASP A 232 -6.34 -1.59 -15.32
CA ASP A 232 -5.75 -1.66 -16.66
C ASP A 232 -6.53 -0.79 -17.65
N VAL A 233 -7.87 -0.84 -17.60
CA VAL A 233 -8.74 0.03 -18.40
C VAL A 233 -8.48 1.50 -18.06
N LEU A 234 -8.46 1.85 -16.77
CA LEU A 234 -8.22 3.22 -16.31
C LEU A 234 -6.85 3.75 -16.75
N VAL A 235 -5.80 2.94 -16.63
CA VAL A 235 -4.44 3.32 -17.07
C VAL A 235 -4.35 3.40 -18.59
N ALA A 236 -5.06 2.56 -19.34
CA ALA A 236 -5.06 2.60 -20.80
C ALA A 236 -5.79 3.84 -21.36
N GLN A 237 -6.87 4.26 -20.72
CA GLN A 237 -7.63 5.46 -21.09
C GLN A 237 -7.02 6.78 -20.58
N ASP A 238 -6.03 6.70 -19.70
CA ASP A 238 -5.42 7.86 -19.10
C ASP A 238 -4.12 8.26 -19.79
N THR A 239 -4.20 9.36 -20.55
CA THR A 239 -3.04 9.98 -21.20
C THR A 239 -2.26 10.92 -20.28
N THR A 240 -2.77 11.21 -19.07
CA THR A 240 -2.22 12.23 -18.17
C THR A 240 -1.26 11.67 -17.13
N GLY A 241 -1.27 10.35 -16.87
CA GLY A 241 -0.41 9.72 -15.87
C GLY A 241 -0.94 9.91 -14.44
N ASN A 242 -2.23 9.68 -14.23
CA ASN A 242 -2.86 9.65 -12.93
C ASN A 242 -2.18 8.62 -12.01
N ILE A 243 -1.46 9.15 -11.04
CA ILE A 243 -0.63 8.37 -10.12
C ILE A 243 -1.49 7.43 -9.27
N ASP A 244 -2.73 7.78 -8.94
CA ASP A 244 -3.58 6.90 -8.13
C ASP A 244 -3.91 5.61 -8.87
N TYR A 245 -4.16 5.67 -10.18
CA TYR A 245 -4.42 4.47 -11.00
C TYR A 245 -3.18 3.59 -11.08
N LEU A 246 -2.01 4.19 -11.36
CA LEU A 246 -0.73 3.49 -11.39
C LEU A 246 -0.40 2.85 -10.04
N ASP A 247 -0.63 3.56 -8.94
CA ASP A 247 -0.39 3.08 -7.57
C ASP A 247 -1.28 1.87 -7.25
N LYS A 248 -2.57 1.91 -7.61
CA LYS A 248 -3.45 0.76 -7.41
C LYS A 248 -3.06 -0.42 -8.29
N GLN A 249 -2.72 -0.19 -9.56
CA GLN A 249 -2.23 -1.23 -10.46
C GLN A 249 -0.95 -1.90 -9.92
N ALA A 250 0.04 -1.11 -9.49
CA ALA A 250 1.27 -1.60 -8.87
C ALA A 250 0.98 -2.44 -7.62
N LYS A 251 0.07 -1.98 -6.75
CA LYS A 251 -0.33 -2.70 -5.54
C LYS A 251 -0.98 -4.04 -5.84
N VAL A 252 -1.84 -4.13 -6.86
CA VAL A 252 -2.47 -5.39 -7.27
C VAL A 252 -1.40 -6.38 -7.74
N TYR A 253 -0.49 -5.96 -8.64
CA TYR A 253 0.61 -6.81 -9.10
C TYR A 253 1.49 -7.31 -7.94
N ILE A 254 1.84 -6.45 -6.99
CA ILE A 254 2.62 -6.84 -5.80
C ILE A 254 1.87 -7.89 -4.96
N ARG A 255 0.56 -7.72 -4.76
CA ARG A 255 -0.27 -8.69 -4.00
C ARG A 255 -0.37 -10.05 -4.67
N GLN A 256 -0.39 -10.09 -6.00
CA GLN A 256 -0.40 -11.34 -6.77
C GLN A 256 1.00 -11.98 -6.88
N GLY A 257 2.06 -11.33 -6.41
CA GLY A 257 3.44 -11.78 -6.58
C GLY A 257 3.99 -11.57 -8.00
N MET A 258 3.30 -10.81 -8.83
CA MET A 258 3.71 -10.41 -10.19
C MET A 258 4.69 -9.23 -10.12
N ILE A 259 5.84 -9.47 -9.49
CA ILE A 259 6.79 -8.41 -9.11
C ILE A 259 7.41 -7.74 -10.35
N ARG A 260 7.64 -8.48 -11.45
CA ARG A 260 8.21 -7.90 -12.68
C ARG A 260 7.25 -6.89 -13.29
N GLU A 261 5.97 -7.21 -13.33
CA GLU A 261 4.89 -6.39 -13.87
C GLU A 261 4.69 -5.14 -13.02
N ALA A 262 4.77 -5.26 -11.68
CA ALA A 262 4.69 -4.13 -10.75
C ALA A 262 5.76 -3.05 -11.01
N THR A 263 6.91 -3.39 -11.61
CA THR A 263 7.95 -2.40 -11.93
C THR A 263 7.49 -1.37 -12.97
N VAL A 264 6.54 -1.73 -13.85
CA VAL A 264 6.08 -0.87 -14.94
C VAL A 264 5.28 0.34 -14.44
N PRO A 265 4.17 0.18 -13.68
CA PRO A 265 3.47 1.31 -13.11
C PRO A 265 4.35 2.07 -12.10
N THR A 266 5.14 1.37 -11.27
CA THR A 266 6.02 2.03 -10.29
C THR A 266 7.08 2.92 -10.96
N ARG A 267 7.64 2.49 -12.11
CA ARG A 267 8.55 3.32 -12.91
C ARG A 267 7.86 4.60 -13.42
N LYS A 268 6.64 4.49 -13.94
CA LYS A 268 5.86 5.68 -14.34
C LYS A 268 5.61 6.61 -13.15
N ILE A 269 5.34 6.08 -11.96
CA ILE A 269 5.14 6.90 -10.76
C ILE A 269 6.39 7.70 -10.41
N VAL A 270 7.58 7.08 -10.41
CA VAL A 270 8.83 7.81 -10.10
C VAL A 270 9.19 8.83 -11.18
N GLU A 271 8.84 8.60 -12.44
CA GLU A 271 9.01 9.57 -13.52
C GLU A 271 8.15 10.83 -13.32
N ILE A 272 6.98 10.70 -12.69
CA ILE A 272 6.03 11.81 -12.48
C ILE A 272 6.28 12.51 -11.14
N LYS A 273 6.34 11.76 -10.03
CA LYS A 273 6.48 12.33 -8.67
C LYS A 273 7.93 12.65 -8.31
N ASN A 274 8.87 11.85 -8.81
CA ASN A 274 10.27 11.85 -8.39
C ASN A 274 10.44 11.83 -6.85
N GLY A 275 9.65 10.99 -6.16
CA GLY A 275 9.63 10.89 -4.70
C GLY A 275 10.63 9.85 -4.17
N LYS A 276 11.31 10.14 -3.05
CA LYS A 276 12.31 9.23 -2.45
C LYS A 276 11.73 7.87 -2.05
N ASP A 277 10.49 7.84 -1.56
CA ASP A 277 9.82 6.61 -1.13
C ASP A 277 9.40 5.76 -2.32
N ASP A 278 8.97 6.39 -3.42
CA ASP A 278 8.62 5.71 -4.66
C ASP A 278 9.86 5.10 -5.33
N TRP A 279 11.01 5.80 -5.31
CA TRP A 279 12.29 5.28 -5.77
C TRP A 279 12.79 4.10 -4.93
N LEU A 280 12.61 4.17 -3.61
CA LEU A 280 12.97 3.05 -2.73
C LEU A 280 12.05 1.83 -2.96
N LEU A 281 10.74 2.05 -3.17
CA LEU A 281 9.83 0.98 -3.55
C LEU A 281 10.26 0.32 -4.87
N LEU A 282 10.62 1.11 -5.88
CA LEU A 282 11.10 0.59 -7.16
C LEU A 282 12.40 -0.24 -6.99
N ALA A 283 13.31 0.23 -6.14
CA ALA A 283 14.51 -0.52 -5.77
C ALA A 283 14.19 -1.87 -5.13
N ASP A 284 13.27 -1.91 -4.16
CA ASP A 284 12.85 -3.15 -3.49
C ASP A 284 12.20 -4.15 -4.48
N LEU A 285 11.45 -3.65 -5.47
CA LEU A 285 10.91 -4.49 -6.55
C LEU A 285 12.02 -5.06 -7.43
N TYR A 286 13.02 -4.26 -7.82
CA TYR A 286 14.15 -4.74 -8.60
C TYR A 286 15.03 -5.74 -7.83
N ALA A 287 15.26 -5.52 -6.53
CA ALA A 287 15.93 -6.49 -5.67
C ALA A 287 15.21 -7.84 -5.65
N SER A 288 13.87 -7.80 -5.56
CA SER A 288 13.03 -9.01 -5.49
C SER A 288 13.05 -9.85 -6.77
N ILE A 289 13.45 -9.26 -7.91
CA ILE A 289 13.60 -9.95 -9.21
C ILE A 289 15.07 -10.16 -9.61
N ASP A 290 16.00 -9.94 -8.67
CA ASP A 290 17.45 -10.05 -8.84
C ASP A 290 18.05 -9.12 -9.90
N ASP A 291 17.38 -8.00 -10.20
CA ASP A 291 17.89 -6.95 -11.09
C ASP A 291 18.71 -5.93 -10.27
N LEU A 292 19.90 -6.36 -9.84
CA LEU A 292 20.76 -5.57 -8.95
C LEU A 292 21.18 -4.24 -9.59
N THR A 293 21.36 -4.19 -10.91
CA THR A 293 21.77 -2.95 -11.61
C THR A 293 20.70 -1.86 -11.47
N ARG A 294 19.46 -2.15 -11.84
CA ARG A 294 18.38 -1.16 -11.75
C ARG A 294 17.98 -0.85 -10.32
N MET A 295 18.15 -1.82 -9.42
CA MET A 295 17.98 -1.60 -8.00
C MET A 295 18.97 -0.57 -7.47
N GLU A 296 20.27 -0.72 -7.75
CA GLU A 296 21.29 0.25 -7.33
C GLU A 296 21.04 1.65 -7.89
N GLU A 297 20.65 1.75 -9.17
CA GLU A 297 20.26 3.03 -9.79
C GLU A 297 19.08 3.69 -9.06
N SER A 298 18.05 2.89 -8.71
CA SER A 298 16.86 3.38 -8.03
C SER A 298 17.14 3.83 -6.60
N ILE A 299 17.98 3.08 -5.86
CA ILE A 299 18.44 3.49 -4.52
C ILE A 299 19.26 4.77 -4.59
N ALA A 300 20.17 4.89 -5.57
CA ALA A 300 20.98 6.08 -5.75
C ALA A 300 20.09 7.32 -5.99
N LYS A 301 19.00 7.18 -6.76
CA LYS A 301 18.01 8.25 -6.94
C LYS A 301 17.30 8.63 -5.64
N ALA A 302 16.89 7.65 -4.82
CA ALA A 302 16.29 7.93 -3.51
C ALA A 302 17.23 8.72 -2.59
N ILE A 303 18.52 8.36 -2.56
CA ILE A 303 19.56 9.03 -1.76
C ILE A 303 19.94 10.40 -2.36
N GLU A 304 19.89 10.57 -3.68
CA GLU A 304 20.09 11.86 -4.35
C GLU A 304 19.01 12.88 -3.94
N ILE A 305 17.76 12.43 -3.83
CA ILE A 305 16.63 13.26 -3.38
C ILE A 305 16.74 13.59 -1.89
N ASP A 306 17.12 12.60 -1.06
CA ASP A 306 17.32 12.80 0.37
C ASP A 306 18.57 12.05 0.86
N SER A 307 19.65 12.82 0.99
CA SER A 307 20.96 12.33 1.43
C SER A 307 20.98 11.74 2.85
N LEU A 308 19.94 12.00 3.65
CA LEU A 308 19.78 11.49 5.01
C LEU A 308 18.67 10.44 5.11
N TYR A 309 18.23 9.86 3.98
CA TYR A 309 17.21 8.83 3.98
C TYR A 309 17.75 7.51 4.55
N ASP A 310 17.59 7.37 5.86
CA ASP A 310 18.14 6.28 6.68
C ASP A 310 17.82 4.89 6.15
N THR A 311 16.59 4.68 5.69
CA THR A 311 16.10 3.41 5.18
C THR A 311 16.77 3.06 3.85
N ALA A 312 16.93 4.02 2.94
CA ALA A 312 17.64 3.80 1.68
C ALA A 312 19.14 3.55 1.92
N ILE A 313 19.77 4.31 2.82
CA ILE A 313 21.18 4.11 3.21
C ILE A 313 21.39 2.69 3.77
N TYR A 314 20.50 2.26 4.68
CA TYR A 314 20.54 0.92 5.25
C TYR A 314 20.39 -0.18 4.20
N ARG A 315 19.40 -0.04 3.30
CA ARG A 315 19.16 -0.99 2.21
C ARG A 315 20.37 -1.07 1.30
N TYR A 316 20.91 0.09 0.89
CA TYR A 316 22.05 0.14 -0.01
C TYR A 316 23.30 -0.50 0.58
N ALA A 317 23.58 -0.20 1.86
CA ALA A 317 24.72 -0.75 2.57
C ALA A 317 24.71 -2.28 2.58
N ASN A 318 23.55 -2.89 2.84
CA ASN A 318 23.39 -4.35 2.81
C ASN A 318 23.51 -4.91 1.39
N VAL A 319 22.87 -4.29 0.40
CA VAL A 319 22.95 -4.72 -1.00
C VAL A 319 24.38 -4.74 -1.51
N LEU A 320 25.12 -3.65 -1.28
CA LEU A 320 26.52 -3.55 -1.71
C LEU A 320 27.37 -4.61 -1.01
N PHE A 321 27.11 -4.86 0.27
CA PHE A 321 27.80 -5.89 1.03
C PHE A 321 27.52 -7.30 0.49
N ASP A 322 26.25 -7.65 0.26
CA ASP A 322 25.83 -8.95 -0.25
C ASP A 322 26.31 -9.19 -1.69
N SER A 323 26.36 -8.11 -2.49
CA SER A 323 26.95 -8.08 -3.84
C SER A 323 28.48 -8.09 -3.83
N ARG A 324 29.11 -8.19 -2.65
CA ARG A 324 30.57 -8.21 -2.43
C ARG A 324 31.29 -6.95 -2.92
N LYS A 325 30.57 -5.85 -3.14
CA LYS A 325 31.11 -4.52 -3.45
C LYS A 325 31.58 -3.85 -2.16
N TYR A 326 32.50 -4.50 -1.44
CA TYR A 326 32.89 -4.11 -0.08
C TYR A 326 33.49 -2.71 0.00
N SER A 327 34.22 -2.27 -1.04
CA SER A 327 34.81 -0.93 -1.07
C SER A 327 33.72 0.14 -1.07
N ASP A 328 32.71 -0.02 -1.92
CA ASP A 328 31.59 0.93 -2.04
C ASP A 328 30.67 0.86 -0.82
N ALA A 329 30.50 -0.34 -0.26
CA ALA A 329 29.68 -0.58 0.92
C ALA A 329 30.18 0.16 2.16
N ILE A 330 31.50 0.38 2.32
CA ILE A 330 32.08 0.96 3.55
C ILE A 330 31.44 2.31 3.90
N THR A 331 31.32 3.23 2.95
CA THR A 331 30.76 4.57 3.21
C THR A 331 29.32 4.49 3.72
N TYR A 332 28.50 3.66 3.08
CA TYR A 332 27.10 3.48 3.46
C TYR A 332 26.95 2.67 4.75
N LEU A 333 27.83 1.70 5.01
CA LEU A 333 27.88 0.95 6.26
C LEU A 333 28.33 1.85 7.43
N GLU A 334 29.28 2.76 7.24
CA GLU A 334 29.67 3.75 8.27
C GLU A 334 28.49 4.67 8.63
N SER A 335 27.73 5.11 7.63
CA SER A 335 26.52 5.90 7.82
C SER A 335 25.44 5.08 8.53
N ALA A 336 25.18 3.85 8.07
CA ALA A 336 24.18 2.96 8.64
C ALA A 336 24.49 2.57 10.09
N VAL A 337 25.76 2.32 10.46
CA VAL A 337 26.14 2.09 11.87
C VAL A 337 25.93 3.34 12.73
N SER A 338 26.05 4.52 12.16
CA SER A 338 25.81 5.77 12.89
C SER A 338 24.32 6.00 13.14
N LEU A 339 23.47 5.64 12.18
CA LEU A 339 22.00 5.74 12.25
C LEU A 339 21.36 4.63 13.10
N PHE A 340 21.90 3.41 13.00
CA PHE A 340 21.39 2.20 13.65
C PHE A 340 22.46 1.56 14.54
N PRO A 341 22.84 2.22 15.64
CA PRO A 341 23.99 1.81 16.45
C PRO A 341 23.83 0.46 17.16
N ASP A 342 22.59 0.01 17.36
CA ASP A 342 22.26 -1.28 17.97
C ASP A 342 22.13 -2.42 16.96
N ASP A 343 22.23 -2.15 15.65
CA ASP A 343 22.19 -3.19 14.61
C ASP A 343 23.58 -3.87 14.49
N GLU A 344 23.72 -4.99 15.19
CA GLU A 344 24.94 -5.80 15.16
C GLU A 344 25.24 -6.38 13.76
N ILE A 345 24.25 -6.58 12.89
CA ILE A 345 24.46 -7.12 11.54
C ILE A 345 25.21 -6.08 10.72
N ILE A 346 24.71 -4.85 10.69
CA ILE A 346 25.35 -3.73 9.98
C ILE A 346 26.76 -3.45 10.52
N ALA A 347 26.93 -3.47 11.85
CA ALA A 347 28.26 -3.30 12.45
C ALA A 347 29.24 -4.42 12.06
N ASN A 348 28.77 -5.68 11.99
CA ASN A 348 29.58 -6.80 11.55
C ASN A 348 29.90 -6.73 10.05
N ASN A 349 28.93 -6.31 9.22
CA ASN A 349 29.13 -6.09 7.79
C ASN A 349 30.21 -5.02 7.55
N LEU A 350 30.21 -3.92 8.33
CA LEU A 350 31.26 -2.90 8.27
C LEU A 350 32.65 -3.48 8.58
N VAL A 351 32.78 -4.26 9.66
CA VAL A 351 34.05 -4.92 10.02
C VAL A 351 34.50 -5.86 8.91
N ALA A 352 33.59 -6.69 8.38
CA ALA A 352 33.89 -7.61 7.30
C ALA A 352 34.31 -6.87 6.02
N ALA A 353 33.63 -5.78 5.66
CA ALA A 353 33.97 -4.98 4.48
C ALA A 353 35.39 -4.40 4.57
N TYR A 354 35.78 -3.87 5.73
CA TYR A 354 37.17 -3.43 5.96
C TYR A 354 38.18 -4.58 5.91
N GLN A 355 37.83 -5.78 6.39
CA GLN A 355 38.72 -6.95 6.30
C GLN A 355 38.94 -7.37 4.85
N GLN A 356 37.85 -7.48 4.07
CA GLN A 356 37.90 -7.92 2.68
C GLN A 356 38.65 -6.93 1.78
N THR A 357 38.61 -5.63 2.11
CA THR A 357 39.34 -4.58 1.39
C THR A 357 40.77 -4.36 1.91
N GLY A 358 41.18 -5.04 2.99
CA GLY A 358 42.49 -4.84 3.62
C GLY A 358 42.65 -3.49 4.36
N GLN A 359 41.57 -2.74 4.53
CA GLN A 359 41.56 -1.38 5.08
C GLN A 359 41.41 -1.31 6.62
N ILE A 360 41.46 -2.45 7.32
CA ILE A 360 41.31 -2.51 8.79
C ILE A 360 42.25 -1.57 9.55
N SER A 361 43.52 -1.47 9.12
CA SER A 361 44.50 -0.59 9.79
C SER A 361 44.09 0.89 9.69
N GLN A 362 43.54 1.30 8.55
CA GLN A 362 43.02 2.65 8.34
C GLN A 362 41.77 2.90 9.18
N ALA A 363 40.84 1.94 9.21
CA ALA A 363 39.63 2.01 10.04
C ALA A 363 39.99 2.17 11.53
N ILE A 364 40.95 1.40 12.03
CA ILE A 364 41.47 1.54 13.41
C ILE A 364 41.96 2.96 13.67
N ALA A 365 42.83 3.51 12.80
CA ALA A 365 43.39 4.85 12.97
C ALA A 365 42.30 5.93 12.95
N ASN A 366 41.27 5.79 12.10
CA ASN A 366 40.16 6.72 12.01
C ASN A 366 39.27 6.69 13.27
N TYR A 367 38.88 5.51 13.75
CA TYR A 367 38.09 5.39 14.98
C TYR A 367 38.88 5.84 16.22
N GLU A 368 40.20 5.61 16.27
CA GLU A 368 41.05 6.15 17.33
C GLU A 368 41.03 7.70 17.35
N LYS A 369 41.04 8.36 16.19
CA LYS A 369 40.88 9.82 16.10
C LYS A 369 39.51 10.28 16.56
N ILE A 370 38.43 9.58 16.17
CA ILE A 370 37.05 9.89 16.60
C ILE A 370 36.96 9.81 18.13
N ILE A 371 37.46 8.73 18.73
CA ILE A 371 37.41 8.52 20.19
C ILE A 371 38.31 9.52 20.94
N LYS A 372 39.39 10.01 20.31
CA LYS A 372 40.22 11.07 20.89
C LYS A 372 39.46 12.40 20.97
N LYS A 373 38.63 12.70 19.97
CA LYS A 373 37.77 13.90 19.94
C LYS A 373 36.59 13.78 20.90
N ASP A 374 35.94 12.62 20.90
CA ASP A 374 34.84 12.31 21.81
C ASP A 374 35.10 10.99 22.55
N LYS A 375 35.56 11.14 23.80
CA LYS A 375 35.86 10.00 24.68
C LYS A 375 34.62 9.28 25.18
N THR A 376 33.42 9.82 24.96
CA THR A 376 32.15 9.24 25.41
C THR A 376 31.43 8.47 24.32
N ASN A 377 31.84 8.59 23.05
CA ASN A 377 31.23 7.89 21.92
C ASN A 377 31.31 6.37 22.05
N ILE A 378 30.22 5.74 22.48
CA ILE A 378 30.13 4.28 22.70
C ILE A 378 30.21 3.52 21.38
N ASN A 379 29.54 4.00 20.34
CA ASN A 379 29.45 3.31 19.04
C ASN A 379 30.82 3.25 18.36
N ALA A 380 31.55 4.36 18.32
CA ALA A 380 32.92 4.40 17.80
C ALA A 380 33.84 3.45 18.57
N LYS A 381 33.70 3.36 19.90
CA LYS A 381 34.45 2.39 20.71
C LYS A 381 34.08 0.94 20.39
N LEU A 382 32.80 0.64 20.26
CA LEU A 382 32.33 -0.69 19.90
C LEU A 382 32.84 -1.12 18.52
N ASN A 383 32.82 -0.22 17.54
CA ASN A 383 33.37 -0.46 16.20
C ASN A 383 34.89 -0.64 16.24
N LEU A 384 35.63 0.24 16.94
CA LEU A 384 37.08 0.09 17.11
C LEU A 384 37.45 -1.26 17.73
N ALA A 385 36.71 -1.69 18.76
CA ALA A 385 36.94 -3.00 19.36
C ALA A 385 36.70 -4.14 18.35
N GLY A 386 35.65 -4.03 17.52
CA GLY A 386 35.42 -4.93 16.39
C GLY A 386 36.59 -4.97 15.41
N MET A 387 37.12 -3.80 15.00
CA MET A 387 38.27 -3.72 14.10
C MET A 387 39.54 -4.33 14.70
N TYR A 388 39.78 -4.17 16.00
CA TYR A 388 40.88 -4.87 16.67
C TYR A 388 40.68 -6.38 16.68
N LEU A 389 39.45 -6.89 16.88
CA LEU A 389 39.19 -8.33 16.85
C LEU A 389 39.37 -8.91 15.43
N ALA A 390 38.95 -8.18 14.40
CA ALA A 390 39.24 -8.49 13.00
C ALA A 390 40.76 -8.57 12.75
N ALA A 391 41.51 -7.54 13.13
CA ALA A 391 42.97 -7.53 13.01
C ALA A 391 43.63 -8.69 13.80
N ALA A 392 43.06 -9.08 14.95
CA ALA A 392 43.53 -10.23 15.71
C ALA A 392 43.26 -11.56 15.00
N SER A 393 42.11 -11.68 14.35
CA SER A 393 41.75 -12.83 13.51
C SER A 393 42.73 -12.94 12.33
N ASP A 394 42.98 -11.84 11.61
CA ASP A 394 43.89 -11.85 10.45
C ASP A 394 45.33 -12.15 10.89
N ALA A 395 45.77 -11.62 12.03
CA ALA A 395 47.05 -11.99 12.62
C ALA A 395 47.12 -13.48 13.00
N THR A 396 46.02 -14.07 13.47
CA THR A 396 45.98 -15.51 13.81
C THR A 396 46.04 -16.37 12.56
N LYS A 397 45.31 -16.03 11.50
CA LYS A 397 45.39 -16.68 10.19
C LYS A 397 46.80 -16.61 9.60
N ALA A 398 47.50 -15.50 9.83
CA ALA A 398 48.90 -15.32 9.45
C ALA A 398 49.92 -15.93 10.43
N ASN A 399 49.48 -16.74 11.41
CA ASN A 399 50.31 -17.34 12.46
C ASN A 399 51.11 -16.34 13.34
N LYS A 400 50.66 -15.08 13.42
CA LYS A 400 51.23 -14.00 14.23
C LYS A 400 50.56 -13.92 15.61
N LEU A 401 50.70 -14.97 16.42
CA LEU A 401 49.97 -15.12 17.69
C LEU A 401 50.24 -14.00 18.71
N LYS A 402 51.47 -13.46 18.78
CA LYS A 402 51.82 -12.32 19.65
C LYS A 402 51.04 -11.06 19.25
N THR A 403 50.95 -10.79 17.95
CA THR A 403 50.19 -9.68 17.38
C THR A 403 48.69 -9.85 17.64
N ALA A 404 48.16 -11.06 17.43
CA ALA A 404 46.77 -11.38 17.72
C ALA A 404 46.42 -11.13 19.21
N LYS A 405 47.28 -11.59 20.14
CA LYS A 405 47.12 -11.35 21.58
C LYS A 405 47.17 -9.86 21.92
N SER A 406 48.03 -9.09 21.25
CA SER A 406 48.11 -7.63 21.40
C SER A 406 46.80 -6.96 21.01
N TYR A 407 46.25 -7.28 19.84
CA TYR A 407 44.98 -6.71 19.37
C TYR A 407 43.79 -7.11 20.26
N LYS A 408 43.68 -8.37 20.70
CA LYS A 408 42.67 -8.78 21.70
C LYS A 408 42.78 -7.99 23.01
N SER A 409 44.02 -7.68 23.43
CA SER A 409 44.26 -6.83 24.61
C SER A 409 43.78 -5.40 24.40
N LYS A 410 44.02 -4.81 23.22
CA LYS A 410 43.50 -3.49 22.84
C LYS A 410 41.97 -3.48 22.83
N ALA A 411 41.32 -4.47 22.22
CA ALA A 411 39.86 -4.61 22.24
C ALA A 411 39.29 -4.65 23.68
N ARG A 412 39.89 -5.42 24.58
CA ARG A 412 39.49 -5.44 26.01
C ARG A 412 39.64 -4.09 26.69
N LYS A 413 40.70 -3.33 26.41
CA LYS A 413 40.87 -1.97 26.96
C LYS A 413 39.77 -1.03 26.46
N VAL A 414 39.38 -1.14 25.19
CA VAL A 414 38.27 -0.37 24.63
C VAL A 414 36.95 -0.75 25.29
N TYR A 415 36.63 -2.05 25.44
CA TYR A 415 35.44 -2.50 26.17
C TYR A 415 35.41 -2.00 27.62
N ALA A 416 36.55 -2.06 28.34
CA ALA A 416 36.65 -1.50 29.68
C ALA A 416 36.36 0.02 29.70
N SER A 417 36.74 0.75 28.65
CA SER A 417 36.42 2.18 28.52
C SER A 417 34.95 2.44 28.18
N VAL A 418 34.24 1.49 27.58
CA VAL A 418 32.78 1.58 27.38
C VAL A 418 32.09 1.34 28.71
N ILE A 419 32.46 0.29 29.46
CA ILE A 419 31.89 -0.02 30.79
C ILE A 419 32.04 1.14 31.78
N LYS A 420 33.11 1.93 31.66
CA LYS A 420 33.28 3.15 32.47
C LYS A 420 32.25 4.24 32.16
N VAL A 421 31.81 4.34 30.90
CA VAL A 421 30.81 5.32 30.45
C VAL A 421 29.40 4.78 30.70
N ASP A 422 29.15 3.53 30.34
CA ASP A 422 27.88 2.83 30.51
C ASP A 422 28.12 1.43 31.10
N LYS A 423 27.85 1.31 32.39
CA LYS A 423 28.03 0.06 33.16
C LYS A 423 26.98 -1.00 32.81
N THR A 424 25.88 -0.59 32.21
CA THR A 424 24.71 -1.40 31.87
C THR A 424 24.68 -1.78 30.38
N ASN A 425 25.75 -1.50 29.63
CA ASN A 425 25.80 -1.82 28.22
C ASN A 425 25.88 -3.33 27.97
N GLY A 426 24.74 -3.98 27.71
CA GLY A 426 24.67 -5.43 27.49
C GLY A 426 25.51 -5.91 26.29
N ILE A 427 25.61 -5.10 25.22
CA ILE A 427 26.40 -5.42 24.02
C ILE A 427 27.87 -5.64 24.36
N VAL A 428 28.46 -4.78 25.20
CA VAL A 428 29.86 -4.94 25.62
C VAL A 428 30.08 -6.25 26.36
N TYR A 429 29.16 -6.62 27.26
CA TYR A 429 29.26 -7.86 28.00
C TYR A 429 29.08 -9.08 27.09
N THR A 430 28.18 -9.02 26.10
CA THR A 430 28.05 -10.06 25.07
C THR A 430 29.36 -10.22 24.29
N ARG A 431 29.96 -9.12 23.81
CA ARG A 431 31.21 -9.16 23.04
C ARG A 431 32.41 -9.63 23.88
N LEU A 432 32.49 -9.25 25.16
CA LEU A 432 33.50 -9.75 26.09
C LEU A 432 33.32 -11.24 26.38
N ALA A 433 32.09 -11.71 26.54
CA ALA A 433 31.79 -13.12 26.73
C ALA A 433 32.25 -13.95 25.52
N THR A 434 31.92 -13.52 24.30
CA THR A 434 32.37 -14.16 23.05
C THR A 434 33.90 -14.16 22.94
N LEU A 435 34.56 -13.04 23.28
CA LEU A 435 36.02 -12.97 23.26
C LEU A 435 36.66 -13.96 24.24
N TYR A 436 36.19 -14.03 25.48
CA TYR A 436 36.71 -14.95 26.49
C TYR A 436 36.39 -16.42 26.16
N LEU A 437 35.23 -16.68 25.56
CA LEU A 437 34.86 -18.00 25.06
C LEU A 437 35.84 -18.47 23.98
N GLY A 438 36.19 -17.60 23.03
CA GLY A 438 37.22 -17.88 22.03
C GLY A 438 38.64 -18.06 22.60
N GLU A 439 38.91 -17.52 23.79
CA GLU A 439 40.15 -17.76 24.56
C GLU A 439 40.06 -18.99 25.47
N LYS A 440 38.95 -19.75 25.42
CA LYS A 440 38.63 -20.88 26.32
C LYS A 440 38.64 -20.50 27.81
N ASN A 441 38.46 -19.23 28.13
CA ASN A 441 38.31 -18.76 29.52
C ASN A 441 36.83 -18.80 29.92
N PHE A 442 36.33 -20.00 30.20
CA PHE A 442 34.91 -20.24 30.46
C PHE A 442 34.39 -19.48 31.68
N THR A 443 35.21 -19.27 32.71
CA THR A 443 34.83 -18.50 33.91
C THR A 443 34.51 -17.05 33.57
N LYS A 444 35.43 -16.36 32.88
CA LYS A 444 35.18 -14.96 32.48
C LYS A 444 34.11 -14.87 31.41
N ALA A 445 34.03 -15.84 30.51
CA ALA A 445 32.97 -15.91 29.51
C ALA A 445 31.58 -15.98 30.19
N ALA A 446 31.39 -16.88 31.14
CA ALA A 446 30.14 -17.04 31.89
C ALA A 446 29.79 -15.76 32.67
N GLN A 447 30.75 -15.19 33.41
CA GLN A 447 30.53 -13.96 34.18
C GLN A 447 30.06 -12.80 33.31
N ASN A 448 30.65 -12.62 32.13
CA ASN A 448 30.21 -11.57 31.21
C ASN A 448 28.88 -11.93 30.54
N ALA A 449 28.64 -13.19 30.17
CA ALA A 449 27.38 -13.59 29.57
C ALA A 449 26.20 -13.46 30.56
N GLU A 450 26.41 -13.71 31.86
CA GLU A 450 25.41 -13.46 32.90
C GLU A 450 25.10 -11.97 33.07
N LYS A 451 26.11 -11.09 33.02
CA LYS A 451 25.89 -9.63 32.99
C LYS A 451 25.14 -9.19 31.73
N ALA A 452 25.50 -9.75 30.58
CA ALA A 452 24.80 -9.48 29.32
C ALA A 452 23.33 -9.91 29.40
N LYS A 453 23.05 -11.08 29.98
CA LYS A 453 21.68 -11.56 30.25
C LYS A 453 20.92 -10.61 31.17
N GLN A 454 21.57 -10.13 32.23
CA GLN A 454 20.97 -9.19 33.18
C GLN A 454 20.61 -7.86 32.53
N TYR A 455 21.51 -7.29 31.73
CA TYR A 455 21.34 -5.97 31.12
C TYR A 455 20.61 -5.99 29.78
N SER A 456 20.43 -7.16 29.17
CA SER A 456 19.69 -7.32 27.91
C SER A 456 18.78 -8.57 27.95
N PRO A 457 17.77 -8.60 28.82
CA PRO A 457 16.93 -9.78 29.05
C PRO A 457 16.07 -10.19 27.84
N ASN A 458 15.85 -9.26 26.91
CA ASN A 458 15.09 -9.50 25.67
C ASN A 458 15.99 -9.87 24.48
N ASN A 459 17.31 -9.86 24.66
CA ASN A 459 18.24 -10.34 23.63
C ASN A 459 18.49 -11.84 23.83
N TYR A 460 18.29 -12.66 22.80
CA TYR A 460 18.54 -14.10 22.88
C TYR A 460 20.02 -14.48 22.88
N ALA A 461 20.92 -13.61 22.38
CA ALA A 461 22.34 -13.94 22.21
C ALA A 461 23.07 -14.29 23.52
N PRO A 462 22.90 -13.57 24.64
CA PRO A 462 23.48 -13.94 25.94
C PRO A 462 23.06 -15.34 26.42
N PHE A 463 21.80 -15.72 26.22
CA PHE A 463 21.29 -17.05 26.57
C PHE A 463 21.94 -18.15 25.71
N LEU A 464 22.14 -17.89 24.42
CA LEU A 464 22.86 -18.81 23.53
C LEU A 464 24.33 -18.98 23.93
N LEU A 465 24.99 -17.90 24.36
CA LEU A 465 26.37 -17.95 24.88
C LEU A 465 26.43 -18.73 26.20
N LEU A 466 25.54 -18.45 27.15
CA LEU A 466 25.48 -19.17 28.42
C LEU A 466 25.21 -20.65 28.22
N SER A 467 24.23 -21.00 27.38
CA SER A 467 23.95 -22.41 27.07
C SER A 467 25.18 -23.12 26.48
N GLN A 468 25.93 -22.46 25.59
CA GLN A 468 27.16 -23.03 25.01
C GLN A 468 28.25 -23.24 26.06
N ILE A 469 28.47 -22.24 26.92
CA ILE A 469 29.48 -22.30 27.99
C ILE A 469 29.12 -23.40 28.99
N LYS A 470 27.87 -23.41 29.48
CA LYS A 470 27.38 -24.38 30.47
C LYS A 470 27.38 -25.79 29.91
N GLN A 471 27.00 -25.99 28.65
CA GLN A 471 27.05 -27.30 28.00
C GLN A 471 28.48 -27.83 27.92
N THR A 472 29.45 -26.96 27.60
CA THR A 472 30.87 -27.34 27.53
C THR A 472 31.37 -27.77 28.91
N LEU A 473 31.09 -26.97 29.95
CA LEU A 473 31.44 -27.30 31.33
C LEU A 473 30.76 -28.58 31.82
N ALA A 474 29.49 -28.81 31.44
CA ALA A 474 28.76 -30.02 31.78
C ALA A 474 29.41 -31.27 31.18
N ILE A 475 29.86 -31.19 29.93
CA ILE A 475 30.59 -32.29 29.27
C ILE A 475 31.91 -32.57 29.99
N GLU A 476 32.67 -31.54 30.39
CA GLU A 476 33.90 -31.73 31.17
C GLU A 476 33.63 -32.41 32.52
N LYS A 477 32.57 -32.02 33.23
CA LYS A 477 32.16 -32.65 34.49
C LYS A 477 31.68 -34.09 34.31
N PHE A 478 30.92 -34.35 33.25
CA PHE A 478 30.48 -35.71 32.92
C PHE A 478 31.67 -36.63 32.60
N GLN A 479 32.64 -36.15 31.82
CA GLN A 479 33.87 -36.89 31.54
C GLN A 479 34.69 -37.18 32.80
N ALA A 480 34.76 -36.21 33.73
CA ALA A 480 35.40 -36.42 35.02
C ALA A 480 34.69 -37.49 35.86
N ALA A 481 33.35 -37.48 35.91
CA ALA A 481 32.56 -38.50 36.59
C ALA A 481 32.83 -39.90 36.00
N LEU A 482 32.81 -40.04 34.67
CA LEU A 482 33.12 -41.30 33.98
C LEU A 482 34.53 -41.81 34.31
N LYS A 483 35.50 -40.89 34.39
CA LYS A 483 36.87 -41.22 34.78
C LYS A 483 36.91 -41.78 36.20
N PHE A 484 36.34 -41.09 37.17
CA PHE A 484 36.30 -41.58 38.56
C PHE A 484 35.59 -42.92 38.66
N ASN A 485 34.47 -43.12 37.95
CA ASN A 485 33.76 -44.40 37.95
C ASN A 485 34.60 -45.58 37.45
N ARG A 486 35.46 -45.36 36.45
CA ARG A 486 36.40 -46.39 35.97
C ARG A 486 37.55 -46.68 36.95
N GLU A 487 37.85 -45.75 37.84
CA GLU A 487 38.92 -45.88 38.84
C GLU A 487 38.44 -46.53 40.14
N ILE A 488 37.15 -46.42 40.48
CA ILE A 488 36.58 -46.97 41.72
C ILE A 488 36.88 -48.47 41.91
N PRO A 489 36.66 -49.37 40.92
CA PRO A 489 36.95 -50.81 41.09
C PRO A 489 38.43 -51.14 41.31
N LYS A 490 39.34 -50.18 41.06
CA LYS A 490 40.80 -50.34 41.20
C LYS A 490 41.32 -49.79 42.53
N ALA A 491 40.47 -49.17 43.34
CA ALA A 491 40.83 -48.59 44.63
C ALA A 491 40.27 -49.45 45.79
N THR A 492 40.87 -49.33 46.97
CA THR A 492 40.45 -50.05 48.18
C THR A 492 40.22 -49.09 49.35
N GLY A 493 39.32 -49.47 50.25
CA GLY A 493 39.01 -48.73 51.48
C GLY A 493 38.63 -47.27 51.23
N SER A 494 39.18 -46.36 52.04
CA SER A 494 38.89 -44.92 52.01
C SER A 494 39.17 -44.24 50.66
N LYS A 495 40.07 -44.81 49.84
CA LYS A 495 40.36 -44.28 48.50
C LYS A 495 39.22 -44.53 47.51
N ALA A 496 38.56 -45.69 47.61
CA ALA A 496 37.41 -46.00 46.76
C ALA A 496 36.21 -45.11 47.11
N GLU A 497 35.98 -44.87 48.39
CA GLU A 497 34.95 -43.96 48.90
C GLU A 497 35.19 -42.51 48.44
N ALA A 498 36.42 -42.01 48.56
CA ALA A 498 36.77 -40.67 48.07
C ALA A 498 36.58 -40.50 46.55
N LEU A 499 36.79 -41.56 45.77
CA LEU A 499 36.54 -41.55 44.33
C LEU A 499 35.03 -41.59 44.00
N ALA A 500 34.24 -42.34 44.77
CA ALA A 500 32.78 -42.36 44.65
C ALA A 500 32.19 -40.97 44.93
N ASN A 501 32.61 -40.30 46.00
CA ASN A 501 32.17 -38.94 46.32
C ASN A 501 32.51 -37.96 45.19
N LYS A 502 33.74 -38.00 44.66
CA LYS A 502 34.15 -37.17 43.52
C LYS A 502 33.36 -37.46 42.24
N ARG A 503 33.01 -38.73 41.99
CA ARG A 503 32.14 -39.13 40.87
C ARG A 503 30.76 -38.51 41.03
N ASP A 504 30.17 -38.62 42.21
CA ASP A 504 28.81 -38.17 42.49
C ASP A 504 28.71 -36.64 42.44
N GLU A 505 29.68 -35.93 43.01
CA GLU A 505 29.81 -34.47 42.89
C GLU A 505 29.94 -34.02 41.41
N ALA A 506 30.74 -34.74 40.62
CA ALA A 506 30.92 -34.44 39.20
C ALA A 506 29.66 -34.76 38.38
N LYS A 507 28.95 -35.85 38.70
CA LYS A 507 27.67 -36.23 38.09
C LYS A 507 26.59 -35.19 38.37
N GLU A 508 26.45 -34.78 39.63
CA GLU A 508 25.49 -33.75 40.05
C GLU A 508 25.79 -32.39 39.40
N SER A 509 27.07 -31.99 39.38
CA SER A 509 27.52 -30.77 38.70
C SER A 509 27.18 -30.80 37.21
N ALA A 510 27.40 -31.92 36.52
CA ALA A 510 27.07 -32.07 35.11
C ALA A 510 25.55 -31.95 34.88
N GLY A 511 24.73 -32.62 35.71
CA GLY A 511 23.27 -32.58 35.62
C GLY A 511 22.71 -31.17 35.83
N THR A 512 23.23 -30.44 36.82
CA THR A 512 22.84 -29.05 37.07
C THR A 512 23.16 -28.15 35.88
N LEU A 513 24.37 -28.26 35.33
CA LEU A 513 24.77 -27.48 34.17
C LEU A 513 23.94 -27.82 32.91
N TYR A 514 23.58 -29.09 32.69
CA TYR A 514 22.67 -29.46 31.60
C TYR A 514 21.28 -28.85 31.77
N ARG A 515 20.72 -28.86 32.98
CA ARG A 515 19.44 -28.22 33.29
C ARG A 515 19.48 -26.72 33.00
N GLU A 516 20.52 -26.03 33.48
CA GLU A 516 20.71 -24.61 33.21
C GLU A 516 20.94 -24.32 31.71
N THR A 517 21.60 -25.22 30.97
CA THR A 517 21.71 -25.12 29.50
C THR A 517 20.34 -25.18 28.86
N GLU A 518 19.47 -26.11 29.27
CA GLU A 518 18.11 -26.27 28.75
C GLU A 518 17.25 -25.04 29.02
N GLU A 519 17.28 -24.52 30.24
CA GLU A 519 16.57 -23.29 30.63
C GLU A 519 16.97 -22.10 29.74
N ASN A 520 18.27 -21.91 29.51
CA ASN A 520 18.76 -20.85 28.66
C ASN A 520 18.34 -21.03 27.19
N LEU A 521 18.37 -22.27 26.67
CA LEU A 521 17.92 -22.55 25.30
C LEU A 521 16.42 -22.30 25.13
N ASN A 522 15.59 -22.76 26.07
CA ASN A 522 14.14 -22.52 26.04
C ASN A 522 13.82 -21.03 26.13
N LYS A 523 14.53 -20.29 26.99
CA LYS A 523 14.36 -18.82 27.06
C LYS A 523 14.77 -18.14 25.77
N ALA A 524 15.89 -18.55 25.16
CA ALA A 524 16.34 -18.04 23.86
C ALA A 524 15.32 -18.33 22.76
N LEU A 525 14.72 -19.54 22.74
CA LEU A 525 13.70 -19.93 21.77
C LEU A 525 12.47 -19.03 21.87
N LYS A 526 12.01 -18.76 23.10
CA LYS A 526 10.82 -17.95 23.37
C LYS A 526 10.96 -16.48 22.93
N ILE A 527 12.15 -15.90 23.07
CA ILE A 527 12.39 -14.48 22.75
C ILE A 527 12.99 -14.25 21.35
N ASN A 528 13.29 -15.32 20.62
CA ASN A 528 13.86 -15.24 19.28
C ASN A 528 12.77 -15.01 18.22
N THR A 529 13.03 -14.10 17.29
CA THR A 529 12.13 -13.75 16.17
C THR A 529 12.55 -14.36 14.84
N LYS A 530 13.71 -15.06 14.78
CA LYS A 530 14.30 -15.56 13.52
C LYS A 530 14.07 -17.07 13.34
N PRO A 531 13.33 -17.53 12.31
CA PRO A 531 13.05 -18.97 12.10
C PRO A 531 14.30 -19.84 12.02
N ASN A 532 15.35 -19.35 11.35
CA ASN A 532 16.62 -20.07 11.22
C ASN A 532 17.31 -20.31 12.57
N VAL A 533 17.20 -19.37 13.51
CA VAL A 533 17.78 -19.49 14.84
C VAL A 533 16.97 -20.47 15.69
N ALA A 534 15.64 -20.48 15.56
CA ALA A 534 14.77 -21.42 16.27
C ALA A 534 15.14 -22.87 15.97
N ARG A 535 15.31 -23.21 14.68
CA ARG A 535 15.73 -24.55 14.24
C ARG A 535 17.08 -24.98 14.82
N ILE A 536 18.03 -24.04 14.95
CA ILE A 536 19.34 -24.33 15.57
C ILE A 536 19.17 -24.64 17.06
N ILE A 537 18.33 -23.87 17.76
CA ILE A 537 18.05 -24.07 19.19
C ILE A 537 17.39 -25.43 19.45
N GLU A 538 16.39 -25.79 18.66
CA GLU A 538 15.70 -27.08 18.76
C GLU A 538 16.64 -28.28 18.56
N LYS A 539 17.54 -28.17 17.57
CA LYS A 539 18.59 -29.19 17.37
C LYS A 539 19.51 -29.30 18.59
N ARG A 540 19.88 -28.18 19.22
CA ARG A 540 20.70 -28.17 20.44
C ARG A 540 19.96 -28.76 21.63
N LEU A 541 18.66 -28.48 21.80
CA LEU A 541 17.81 -29.08 22.84
C LEU A 541 17.72 -30.59 22.68
N THR A 542 17.49 -31.08 21.46
CA THR A 542 17.47 -32.52 21.16
C THR A 542 18.79 -33.17 21.57
N LYS A 543 19.92 -32.56 21.18
CA LYS A 543 21.24 -33.09 21.55
C LYS A 543 21.50 -33.07 23.05
N LEU A 544 21.00 -32.07 23.75
CA LEU A 544 21.13 -31.94 25.19
C LEU A 544 20.36 -33.03 25.95
N ARG A 545 19.17 -33.41 25.46
CA ARG A 545 18.38 -34.52 26.02
C ARG A 545 19.14 -35.85 25.94
N GLU A 546 19.72 -36.15 24.77
CA GLU A 546 20.57 -37.35 24.62
C GLU A 546 21.77 -37.36 25.59
N LEU A 547 22.38 -36.20 25.84
CA LEU A 547 23.50 -36.10 26.79
C LEU A 547 23.05 -36.28 28.24
N THR A 548 21.86 -35.79 28.57
CA THR A 548 21.27 -35.90 29.91
C THR A 548 20.88 -37.35 30.20
N GLU A 549 20.23 -38.03 29.26
CA GLU A 549 19.90 -39.46 29.37
C GLU A 549 21.17 -40.33 29.50
N LYS A 550 22.23 -40.01 28.74
CA LYS A 550 23.52 -40.69 28.89
C LYS A 550 24.14 -40.48 30.27
N LEU A 551 24.04 -39.29 30.85
CA LEU A 551 24.55 -39.02 32.20
C LEU A 551 23.82 -39.88 33.24
N GLU A 552 22.50 -40.04 33.09
CA GLU A 552 21.67 -40.82 34.00
C GLU A 552 21.97 -42.32 33.92
N THR A 553 22.22 -42.85 32.71
CA THR A 553 22.41 -44.28 32.44
C THR A 553 23.86 -44.78 32.54
N SER A 554 24.85 -43.90 32.68
CA SER A 554 26.29 -44.28 32.62
C SER A 554 26.93 -44.76 33.94
N PHE A 555 26.20 -44.68 35.06
CA PHE A 555 26.68 -45.00 36.41
C PHE A 555 25.62 -45.81 37.14
#